data_AF-A0ABD1W9E9-F1
#
_entry.id   AF-A0ABD1W9E9-F1
#
_cell.length_a   1.000
_cell.length_b   1.000
_cell.length_c   1.000
_cell.angle_alpha   90.00
_cell.angle_beta   90.00
_cell.angle_gamma   90.00
#
_symmetry.space_group_name_H-M   'P 1'
#
loop_
_entity.id
_entity.type
_entity.pdbx_description
1 polymer ?
#
loop_
_entity_poly.entity_id
_entity_poly.type
_entity_poly.pdbx_seq_one_letter_code
_entity_poly.pdbx_strand_id
1 'polypeptide(L)'
;MSKQYVKRHVLEKNKNNSKEKEKPNKNIFSKNFKKIYPVGLHRTCSPLSLSLSLSQNSTDSFLTDYSAQLDEKISLAIRLIAPTEKREVPVAKIVQLPSADPGHEEGLIRRCNWITKNSDKVYVQFHDECWGVPVYDDNELFELLALSGMLMDFNWTEILKRRQLLREAFVGFEPNQVAKMGEKEIMDMASNKELNITESRVRCIVDNAKCITKIAREYGSFSSYIWEYVNYKPMINKFRHPRNVPLRNPKAEAISKDLLRRGFRFVGPVIVYSFMQAIGMTIDHLVDCFRYRDCVNLAERPWRHV
;
A
#
# COMPACT_ATOMS: atom_id res chain seq x y z
N MET A 1 11.75 78.66 1.43
CA MET A 1 10.69 78.23 2.37
C MET A 1 9.33 78.55 1.75
N SER A 2 8.39 77.59 1.84
CA SER A 2 6.91 77.64 1.61
C SER A 2 6.34 78.00 0.22
N LYS A 3 5.70 77.03 -0.47
CA LYS A 3 4.22 76.76 -0.63
C LYS A 3 3.60 77.67 -1.73
N GLN A 4 2.82 77.22 -2.72
CA GLN A 4 1.56 76.45 -2.66
C GLN A 4 1.00 76.18 -4.10
N TYR A 5 0.38 75.02 -4.34
CA TYR A 5 -0.84 74.71 -5.15
C TYR A 5 -1.03 75.14 -6.64
N VAL A 6 -1.46 74.17 -7.49
CA VAL A 6 -2.56 74.13 -8.52
C VAL A 6 -2.31 72.86 -9.38
N LYS A 7 -3.04 71.73 -9.42
CA LYS A 7 -4.44 71.30 -9.66
C LYS A 7 -4.96 71.47 -11.12
N ARG A 8 -5.15 70.35 -11.87
CA ARG A 8 -6.37 69.94 -12.65
C ARG A 8 -6.06 68.99 -13.85
N HIS A 9 -6.54 67.74 -13.78
CA HIS A 9 -7.62 67.07 -14.58
C HIS A 9 -7.05 66.22 -15.74
N VAL A 10 -7.42 64.95 -15.91
CA VAL A 10 -8.70 64.45 -16.47
C VAL A 10 -8.87 62.93 -16.20
N LEU A 11 -10.11 62.54 -15.78
CA LEU A 11 -10.95 61.33 -16.03
C LEU A 11 -10.29 59.96 -16.38
N GLU A 12 -10.81 58.77 -16.12
CA GLU A 12 -12.03 58.15 -15.55
C GLU A 12 -11.80 56.62 -15.58
N LYS A 13 -12.58 55.85 -14.79
CA LYS A 13 -12.91 54.41 -14.97
C LYS A 13 -11.76 53.39 -14.79
N ASN A 14 -11.91 52.23 -14.17
CA ASN A 14 -13.08 51.45 -13.76
C ASN A 14 -12.67 50.42 -12.68
N LYS A 15 -13.58 50.18 -11.74
CA LYS A 15 -13.66 48.96 -10.92
C LYS A 15 -13.90 47.74 -11.83
N ASN A 16 -13.14 46.67 -11.61
CA ASN A 16 -13.49 45.24 -11.66
C ASN A 16 -12.38 44.39 -12.26
N ASN A 17 -11.85 43.45 -11.46
CA ASN A 17 -11.63 42.04 -11.82
C ASN A 17 -11.03 41.35 -10.58
N SER A 18 -11.87 40.73 -9.76
CA SER A 18 -12.32 39.33 -9.85
C SER A 18 -11.26 38.35 -9.37
N LYS A 19 -11.50 37.84 -8.16
CA LYS A 19 -10.90 36.68 -7.51
C LYS A 19 -10.74 35.51 -8.49
N GLU A 20 -9.51 35.18 -8.86
CA GLU A 20 -9.19 33.85 -9.37
C GLU A 20 -9.01 32.90 -8.18
N LYS A 21 -10.08 32.17 -7.88
CA LYS A 21 -9.98 30.91 -7.13
C LYS A 21 -9.33 29.89 -8.07
N GLU A 22 -8.07 29.56 -7.85
CA GLU A 22 -7.47 28.36 -8.41
C GLU A 22 -8.30 27.14 -8.01
N LYS A 23 -9.01 26.56 -8.96
CA LYS A 23 -9.66 25.26 -8.79
C LYS A 23 -8.57 24.19 -8.88
N PRO A 24 -8.50 23.23 -7.94
CA PRO A 24 -7.52 22.15 -8.05
C PRO A 24 -7.84 21.31 -9.28
N ASN A 25 -6.85 21.18 -10.16
CA ASN A 25 -6.95 20.50 -11.44
C ASN A 25 -7.15 18.99 -11.22
N LYS A 26 -8.41 18.55 -11.14
CA LYS A 26 -8.83 17.17 -10.82
C LYS A 26 -8.34 16.10 -11.82
N ASN A 27 -7.76 16.50 -12.95
CA ASN A 27 -7.33 15.56 -14.01
C ASN A 27 -5.89 15.05 -13.89
N ILE A 28 -4.99 15.76 -13.18
CA ILE A 28 -3.59 15.32 -13.01
C ILE A 28 -3.51 14.05 -12.15
N PHE A 29 -4.36 13.95 -11.12
CA PHE A 29 -4.48 12.80 -10.24
C PHE A 29 -4.93 11.50 -10.94
N SER A 30 -5.37 11.52 -12.20
CA SER A 30 -5.90 10.29 -12.83
C SER A 30 -4.86 9.52 -13.64
N LYS A 31 -3.88 10.21 -14.25
CA LYS A 31 -2.93 9.59 -15.18
C LYS A 31 -1.84 8.79 -14.48
N ASN A 32 -1.29 9.32 -13.38
CA ASN A 32 -0.20 8.67 -12.67
C ASN A 32 -0.68 7.45 -11.85
N PHE A 33 -1.89 7.51 -11.28
CA PHE A 33 -2.48 6.36 -10.59
C PHE A 33 -2.82 5.20 -11.51
N LYS A 34 -3.22 5.46 -12.77
CA LYS A 34 -3.38 4.40 -13.78
C LYS A 34 -2.07 3.68 -14.10
N LYS A 35 -0.92 4.35 -13.91
CA LYS A 35 0.41 3.74 -14.09
C LYS A 35 0.81 2.88 -12.88
N ILE A 36 0.31 3.21 -11.69
CA ILE A 36 0.59 2.51 -10.43
C ILE A 36 -0.34 1.29 -10.25
N TYR A 37 -1.61 1.41 -10.63
CA TYR A 37 -2.59 0.32 -10.67
C TYR A 37 -3.23 0.30 -12.07
N PRO A 38 -2.75 -0.52 -13.02
CA PRO A 38 -3.21 -0.52 -14.41
C PRO A 38 -4.63 -1.06 -14.64
N VAL A 39 -5.49 -1.08 -13.60
CA VAL A 39 -6.85 -1.60 -13.69
C VAL A 39 -7.84 -0.48 -13.97
N GLY A 40 -8.69 -0.68 -14.98
CA GLY A 40 -9.64 0.31 -15.49
C GLY A 40 -10.57 0.88 -14.42
N LEU A 41 -10.61 2.21 -14.34
CA LEU A 41 -11.55 2.97 -13.53
C LEU A 41 -12.98 2.80 -14.06
N HIS A 42 -13.84 2.05 -13.38
CA HIS A 42 -15.28 2.26 -13.50
C HIS A 42 -15.70 3.33 -12.48
N ARG A 43 -16.15 4.48 -12.99
CA ARG A 43 -16.88 5.48 -12.20
C ARG A 43 -18.28 4.95 -11.95
N THR A 44 -18.61 4.64 -10.71
CA THR A 44 -20.00 4.68 -10.24
C THR A 44 -20.06 5.55 -8.98
N CYS A 45 -20.36 6.83 -9.18
CA CYS A 45 -20.94 7.68 -8.16
C CYS A 45 -22.32 8.09 -8.67
N SER A 46 -23.36 7.63 -7.99
CA SER A 46 -24.60 8.40 -7.84
C SER A 46 -25.03 8.32 -6.38
N PRO A 47 -25.31 9.46 -5.72
CA PRO A 47 -25.77 9.52 -4.34
C PRO A 47 -27.29 9.57 -4.30
N LEU A 48 -27.96 8.71 -3.53
CA LEU A 48 -29.33 8.96 -3.07
C LEU A 48 -29.52 8.42 -1.65
N SER A 49 -30.31 9.20 -0.91
CA SER A 49 -30.54 9.22 0.53
C SER A 49 -31.53 8.17 1.04
N LEU A 50 -31.29 7.73 2.29
CA LEU A 50 -32.23 7.37 3.37
C LEU A 50 -33.46 6.50 3.04
N SER A 51 -33.55 5.35 3.73
CA SER A 51 -34.62 5.12 4.73
C SER A 51 -34.31 3.89 5.60
N LEU A 52 -34.52 4.05 6.91
CA LEU A 52 -34.69 2.96 7.87
C LEU A 52 -35.95 2.17 7.52
N SER A 53 -35.90 0.84 7.64
CA SER A 53 -37.00 0.08 8.25
C SER A 53 -36.47 -1.21 8.87
N LEU A 54 -36.84 -1.41 10.14
CA LEU A 54 -36.82 -2.73 10.79
C LEU A 54 -37.90 -3.60 10.13
N SER A 55 -37.61 -4.89 9.97
CA SER A 55 -38.58 -5.95 10.17
C SER A 55 -37.85 -7.25 10.47
N GLN A 56 -38.08 -7.80 11.67
CA GLN A 56 -37.95 -9.23 11.89
C GLN A 56 -39.11 -9.94 11.15
N ASN A 57 -38.88 -11.16 10.69
CA ASN A 57 -39.69 -12.33 11.04
C ASN A 57 -39.06 -13.60 10.47
N SER A 58 -39.09 -14.63 11.31
CA SER A 58 -38.61 -15.99 11.14
C SER A 58 -39.56 -16.87 10.29
N THR A 59 -39.12 -18.14 10.13
CA THR A 59 -39.75 -19.42 9.72
C THR A 59 -39.27 -19.91 8.35
N ASP A 60 -38.34 -20.86 8.27
CA ASP A 60 -38.41 -22.31 8.58
C ASP A 60 -39.09 -23.11 7.47
N SER A 61 -38.32 -24.00 6.83
CA SER A 61 -38.83 -25.19 6.17
C SER A 61 -37.68 -26.14 5.85
N PHE A 62 -37.72 -27.27 6.56
CA PHE A 62 -36.96 -28.51 6.47
C PHE A 62 -37.15 -29.27 5.14
N LEU A 63 -36.37 -30.37 5.04
CA LEU A 63 -36.43 -31.57 4.17
C LEU A 63 -35.43 -31.56 3.01
N THR A 64 -34.60 -32.56 2.75
CA THR A 64 -34.29 -33.86 3.37
C THR A 64 -33.00 -34.38 2.72
N ASP A 65 -32.07 -34.91 3.51
CA ASP A 65 -30.89 -35.66 3.06
C ASP A 65 -31.24 -37.15 2.87
N TYR A 66 -30.94 -37.72 1.71
CA TYR A 66 -31.04 -39.18 1.45
C TYR A 66 -30.00 -39.57 0.39
N SER A 67 -28.74 -39.78 0.78
CA SER A 67 -27.75 -40.48 -0.06
C SER A 67 -26.52 -40.99 0.71
N ALA A 68 -26.66 -41.33 1.99
CA ALA A 68 -25.59 -41.95 2.77
C ALA A 68 -25.95 -43.42 3.13
N GLN A 69 -26.07 -44.29 2.13
CA GLN A 69 -26.15 -45.74 2.37
C GLN A 69 -25.81 -46.63 1.16
N LEU A 70 -24.74 -46.34 0.41
CA LEU A 70 -24.30 -47.25 -0.67
C LEU A 70 -22.78 -47.38 -0.88
N ASP A 71 -21.93 -47.05 0.09
CA ASP A 71 -20.46 -47.16 -0.11
C ASP A 71 -19.70 -48.01 0.93
N GLU A 72 -20.38 -48.79 1.76
CA GLU A 72 -19.72 -49.77 2.64
C GLU A 72 -19.73 -51.23 2.15
N LYS A 73 -20.41 -51.53 1.03
CA LYS A 73 -20.52 -52.91 0.52
C LYS A 73 -19.57 -53.27 -0.62
N ILE A 74 -18.70 -52.35 -1.04
CA ILE A 74 -17.72 -52.60 -2.14
C ILE A 74 -16.30 -52.81 -1.59
N SER A 75 -15.99 -52.40 -0.35
CA SER A 75 -14.64 -52.54 0.25
C SER A 75 -14.37 -53.91 0.91
N LEU A 76 -15.39 -54.75 1.08
CA LEU A 76 -15.27 -56.07 1.72
C LEU A 76 -15.15 -57.26 0.75
N ALA A 77 -15.31 -57.05 -0.56
CA ALA A 77 -15.34 -58.13 -1.55
C ALA A 77 -14.01 -58.38 -2.31
N ILE A 78 -12.98 -57.55 -2.11
CA ILE A 78 -11.69 -57.69 -2.83
C ILE A 78 -10.61 -58.41 -1.98
N ARG A 79 -10.88 -58.72 -0.70
CA ARG A 79 -9.93 -59.41 0.20
C ARG A 79 -10.01 -60.95 0.18
N LEU A 80 -10.75 -61.57 -0.73
CA LEU A 80 -10.98 -63.03 -0.73
C LEU A 80 -10.44 -63.80 -1.94
N ILE A 81 -9.66 -63.18 -2.85
CA ILE A 81 -9.07 -63.91 -3.99
C ILE A 81 -7.64 -63.40 -4.28
N ALA A 82 -6.65 -63.88 -3.54
CA ALA A 82 -5.28 -64.08 -4.05
C ALA A 82 -4.44 -64.94 -3.06
N PRO A 83 -3.67 -65.94 -3.51
CA PRO A 83 -2.99 -66.89 -2.64
C PRO A 83 -1.64 -66.37 -2.10
N THR A 84 -1.34 -66.78 -0.87
CA THR A 84 -0.03 -66.72 -0.23
C THR A 84 0.92 -67.79 -0.77
N GLU A 85 2.14 -67.44 -1.20
CA GLU A 85 3.31 -68.32 -1.06
C GLU A 85 4.64 -67.54 -0.92
N LYS A 86 5.35 -67.90 0.16
CA LYS A 86 6.80 -68.15 0.32
C LYS A 86 7.83 -67.02 0.23
N ARG A 87 8.41 -66.81 1.42
CA ARG A 87 9.75 -66.31 1.76
C ARG A 87 10.85 -67.02 0.98
N GLU A 88 11.74 -66.27 0.33
CA GLU A 88 13.17 -66.57 0.18
C GLU A 88 13.98 -65.26 0.15
N VAL A 89 15.17 -65.27 0.76
CA VAL A 89 16.15 -64.18 0.78
C VAL A 89 17.34 -64.64 -0.06
N PRO A 90 17.84 -63.84 -1.02
CA PRO A 90 19.28 -63.57 -0.98
C PRO A 90 19.76 -62.22 -1.56
N VAL A 91 20.85 -61.74 -0.93
CA VAL A 91 22.04 -61.07 -1.51
C VAL A 91 21.92 -59.59 -1.96
N ALA A 92 22.77 -58.79 -1.32
CA ALA A 92 23.03 -57.39 -1.60
C ALA A 92 23.54 -57.17 -3.03
N LYS A 93 22.86 -56.27 -3.76
CA LYS A 93 23.42 -55.55 -4.90
C LYS A 93 23.55 -54.07 -4.53
N ILE A 94 24.79 -53.64 -4.33
CA ILE A 94 25.19 -52.26 -4.59
C ILE A 94 25.04 -52.06 -6.10
N VAL A 95 24.32 -51.02 -6.53
CA VAL A 95 24.61 -50.17 -7.71
C VAL A 95 23.42 -49.22 -7.97
N GLN A 96 23.78 -47.93 -8.07
CA GLN A 96 23.12 -46.80 -8.74
C GLN A 96 21.92 -46.09 -8.05
N LEU A 97 22.29 -44.96 -7.44
CA LEU A 97 21.49 -43.77 -7.18
C LEU A 97 20.67 -43.38 -8.43
N PRO A 98 19.36 -43.09 -8.33
CA PRO A 98 18.63 -42.52 -9.45
C PRO A 98 19.23 -41.16 -9.78
N SER A 99 19.72 -41.05 -11.02
CA SER A 99 20.14 -39.82 -11.66
C SER A 99 19.09 -38.73 -11.47
N ALA A 100 19.54 -37.58 -10.97
CA ALA A 100 18.76 -36.35 -10.93
C ALA A 100 18.20 -36.07 -12.32
N ASP A 101 16.87 -36.06 -12.41
CA ASP A 101 16.15 -35.55 -13.56
C ASP A 101 16.50 -34.06 -13.72
N PRO A 102 17.11 -33.62 -14.84
CA PRO A 102 17.34 -32.21 -15.12
C PRO A 102 16.03 -31.62 -15.66
N GLY A 103 15.02 -31.60 -14.78
CA GLY A 103 13.64 -31.29 -15.12
C GLY A 103 12.81 -30.85 -13.93
N HIS A 104 13.43 -30.38 -12.84
CA HIS A 104 12.70 -29.58 -11.86
C HIS A 104 12.39 -28.22 -12.50
N GLU A 105 11.19 -28.08 -13.09
CA GLU A 105 10.56 -26.77 -13.17
C GLU A 105 10.54 -26.20 -11.74
N GLU A 106 11.42 -25.24 -11.47
CA GLU A 106 11.31 -24.38 -10.29
C GLU A 106 9.86 -23.90 -10.23
N GLY A 107 9.14 -24.31 -9.19
CA GLY A 107 7.72 -24.01 -9.05
C GLY A 107 7.49 -22.51 -9.27
N LEU A 108 6.80 -22.17 -10.37
CA LEU A 108 6.61 -20.80 -10.82
C LEU A 108 6.04 -19.95 -9.68
N ILE A 109 6.89 -19.11 -9.08
CA ILE A 109 6.51 -18.16 -8.05
C ILE A 109 5.44 -17.22 -8.62
N ARG A 110 4.20 -17.35 -8.12
CA ARG A 110 3.10 -16.46 -8.50
C ARG A 110 3.19 -15.17 -7.70
N ARG A 111 3.30 -14.04 -8.40
CA ARG A 111 3.26 -12.68 -7.82
C ARG A 111 1.92 -12.03 -8.14
N CYS A 112 1.61 -10.96 -7.42
CA CYS A 112 0.45 -10.13 -7.76
C CYS A 112 0.57 -9.57 -9.19
N ASN A 113 -0.56 -9.35 -9.87
CA ASN A 113 -0.56 -9.00 -11.31
C ASN A 113 0.11 -7.67 -11.67
N TRP A 114 0.35 -6.79 -10.69
CA TRP A 114 1.13 -5.56 -10.92
C TRP A 114 2.65 -5.83 -11.02
N ILE A 115 3.09 -7.05 -10.72
CA ILE A 115 4.42 -7.55 -11.05
C ILE A 115 4.31 -8.42 -12.30
N THR A 116 4.87 -7.93 -13.40
CA THR A 116 4.88 -8.59 -14.70
C THR A 116 6.27 -9.18 -14.98
N LYS A 117 6.38 -10.02 -16.01
CA LYS A 117 7.67 -10.57 -16.46
C LYS A 117 8.67 -9.47 -16.87
N ASN A 118 8.18 -8.29 -17.25
CA ASN A 118 8.99 -7.16 -17.70
C ASN A 118 9.17 -6.10 -16.60
N SER A 119 8.71 -6.35 -15.37
CA SER A 119 8.89 -5.42 -14.26
C SER A 119 10.37 -5.32 -13.89
N ASP A 120 10.84 -4.09 -13.63
CA ASP A 120 12.19 -3.86 -13.14
C ASP A 120 12.48 -4.63 -11.85
N LYS A 121 13.71 -5.13 -11.72
CA LYS A 121 14.15 -5.93 -10.56
C LYS A 121 13.89 -5.24 -9.23
N VAL A 122 14.10 -3.93 -9.14
CA VAL A 122 13.86 -3.15 -7.90
C VAL A 122 12.39 -3.16 -7.47
N TYR A 123 11.46 -3.21 -8.44
CA TYR A 123 10.03 -3.26 -8.12
C TYR A 123 9.59 -4.67 -7.73
N VAL A 124 10.16 -5.69 -8.37
CA VAL A 124 9.99 -7.10 -7.97
C VAL A 124 10.48 -7.29 -6.53
N GLN A 125 11.69 -6.82 -6.22
CA GLN A 125 12.27 -6.91 -4.88
C GLN A 125 11.41 -6.19 -3.84
N PHE A 126 10.95 -4.97 -4.13
CA PHE A 126 10.06 -4.25 -3.23
C PHE A 126 8.77 -5.01 -2.95
N HIS A 127 8.15 -5.62 -3.97
CA HIS A 127 6.97 -6.47 -3.77
C HIS A 127 7.27 -7.70 -2.91
N ASP A 128 8.39 -8.38 -3.18
CA ASP A 128 8.74 -9.65 -2.56
C ASP A 128 9.18 -9.46 -1.10
N GLU A 129 9.90 -8.39 -0.79
CA GLU A 129 10.59 -8.22 0.50
C GLU A 129 9.95 -7.17 1.41
N CYS A 130 9.32 -6.13 0.86
CA CYS A 130 8.87 -4.97 1.64
C CYS A 130 7.35 -4.80 1.65
N TRP A 131 6.70 -4.86 0.48
CA TRP A 131 5.31 -4.47 0.33
C TRP A 131 4.38 -5.45 1.04
N GLY A 132 3.48 -4.92 1.89
CA GLY A 132 2.59 -5.71 2.71
C GLY A 132 3.23 -6.29 3.98
N VAL A 133 4.54 -6.09 4.21
CA VAL A 133 5.19 -6.50 5.45
C VAL A 133 4.94 -5.45 6.53
N PRO A 134 4.45 -5.81 7.73
CA PRO A 134 4.22 -4.85 8.81
C PRO A 134 5.51 -4.10 9.21
N VAL A 135 5.49 -2.78 9.11
CA VAL A 135 6.59 -1.88 9.50
C VAL A 135 6.21 -1.10 10.75
N TYR A 136 7.12 -1.05 11.73
CA TYR A 136 6.89 -0.38 13.02
C TYR A 136 7.93 0.68 13.38
N ASP A 137 9.04 0.78 12.65
CA ASP A 137 10.08 1.79 12.86
C ASP A 137 9.62 3.16 12.33
N ASP A 138 9.80 4.22 13.11
CA ASP A 138 9.32 5.56 12.78
C ASP A 138 10.01 6.16 11.55
N ASN A 139 11.31 5.87 11.35
CA ASN A 139 12.06 6.38 10.20
C ASN A 139 11.62 5.66 8.92
N GLU A 140 11.46 4.34 8.97
CA GLU A 140 10.94 3.56 7.84
C GLU A 140 9.49 3.94 7.49
N LEU A 141 8.64 4.17 8.49
CA LEU A 141 7.28 4.66 8.28
C LEU A 141 7.29 6.05 7.64
N PHE A 142 8.17 6.95 8.09
CA PHE A 142 8.29 8.27 7.48
C PHE A 142 8.82 8.18 6.03
N GLU A 143 9.84 7.37 5.79
CA GLU A 143 10.36 7.09 4.45
C GLU A 143 9.23 6.62 3.53
N LEU A 144 8.52 5.56 3.91
CA LEU A 144 7.45 5.00 3.07
C LEU A 144 6.30 6.00 2.85
N LEU A 145 5.96 6.83 3.83
CA LEU A 145 4.97 7.90 3.65
C LEU A 145 5.44 8.94 2.62
N ALA A 146 6.72 9.35 2.69
CA ALA A 146 7.32 10.29 1.75
C ALA A 146 7.36 9.71 0.32
N LEU A 147 7.80 8.46 0.17
CA LEU A 147 7.85 7.76 -1.11
C LEU A 147 6.44 7.56 -1.70
N SER A 148 5.45 7.17 -0.89
CA SER A 148 4.05 7.11 -1.33
C SER A 148 3.55 8.49 -1.79
N GLY A 149 3.94 9.58 -1.12
CA GLY A 149 3.63 10.94 -1.57
C GLY A 149 4.13 11.26 -2.98
N MET A 150 5.30 10.72 -3.36
CA MET A 150 5.92 10.91 -4.67
C MET A 150 5.19 10.16 -5.80
N LEU A 151 4.22 9.29 -5.49
CA LEU A 151 3.36 8.64 -6.51
C LEU A 151 2.52 9.62 -7.33
N MET A 152 2.40 10.85 -6.84
CA MET A 152 1.83 11.97 -7.59
C MET A 152 2.68 12.38 -8.80
N ASP A 153 4.00 12.17 -8.72
CA ASP A 153 4.97 12.68 -9.67
C ASP A 153 5.57 11.53 -10.51
N PHE A 154 5.72 10.34 -9.89
CA PHE A 154 6.44 9.21 -10.44
C PHE A 154 5.72 7.88 -10.16
N ASN A 155 6.07 6.81 -10.88
CA ASN A 155 5.63 5.46 -10.50
C ASN A 155 6.58 4.81 -9.47
N TRP A 156 6.18 3.70 -8.85
CA TRP A 156 7.00 2.98 -7.87
C TRP A 156 8.40 2.62 -8.37
N THR A 157 8.55 2.10 -9.59
CA THR A 157 9.88 1.80 -10.15
C THR A 157 10.78 3.03 -10.16
N GLU A 158 10.28 4.17 -10.65
CA GLU A 158 11.05 5.42 -10.72
C GLU A 158 11.43 5.95 -9.33
N ILE A 159 10.59 5.73 -8.32
CA ILE A 159 10.85 6.12 -6.94
C ILE A 159 11.88 5.17 -6.31
N LEU A 160 11.69 3.86 -6.47
CA LEU A 160 12.54 2.81 -5.89
C LEU A 160 13.97 2.84 -6.44
N LYS A 161 14.16 3.17 -7.73
CA LYS A 161 15.50 3.38 -8.31
C LYS A 161 16.28 4.52 -7.62
N ARG A 162 15.58 5.47 -7.01
CA ARG A 162 16.16 6.62 -6.30
C ARG A 162 16.10 6.49 -4.78
N ARG A 163 15.57 5.38 -4.25
CA ARG A 163 15.30 5.20 -2.82
C ARG A 163 16.55 5.46 -1.96
N GLN A 164 17.70 4.94 -2.36
CA GLN A 164 18.95 5.13 -1.62
C GLN A 164 19.43 6.59 -1.65
N LEU A 165 19.42 7.23 -2.83
CA LEU A 165 19.75 8.66 -2.97
C LEU A 165 18.82 9.55 -2.13
N LEU A 166 17.53 9.24 -2.12
CA LEU A 166 16.54 9.95 -1.30
C LEU A 166 16.82 9.74 0.19
N ARG A 167 17.18 8.52 0.60
CA ARG A 167 17.54 8.22 1.99
C ARG A 167 18.76 9.02 2.45
N GLU A 168 19.79 9.12 1.60
CA GLU A 168 20.97 9.94 1.90
C GLU A 168 20.61 11.42 1.98
N ALA A 169 19.84 11.93 1.01
CA ALA A 169 19.45 13.33 0.96
C ALA A 169 18.53 13.75 2.13
N PHE A 170 17.69 12.83 2.62
CA PHE A 170 16.83 13.04 3.78
C PHE A 170 17.38 12.43 5.07
N VAL A 171 18.70 12.21 5.16
CA VAL A 171 19.39 11.80 6.39
C VAL A 171 18.74 10.59 7.08
N GLY A 172 18.53 9.53 6.31
CA GLY A 172 17.91 8.30 6.78
C GLY A 172 16.39 8.41 7.04
N PHE A 173 15.76 9.52 6.63
CA PHE A 173 14.40 9.87 7.03
C PHE A 173 14.22 9.89 8.56
N GLU A 174 15.22 10.39 9.29
CA GLU A 174 15.06 10.62 10.72
C GLU A 174 14.25 11.92 10.94
N PRO A 175 13.03 11.85 11.53
CA PRO A 175 12.11 12.98 11.55
C PRO A 175 12.69 14.24 12.22
N ASN A 176 13.49 14.12 13.28
CA ASN A 176 14.02 15.27 14.00
C ASN A 176 15.09 16.01 13.19
N GLN A 177 15.92 15.29 12.43
CA GLN A 177 16.92 15.88 11.53
C GLN A 177 16.26 16.51 10.31
N VAL A 178 15.35 15.79 9.64
CA VAL A 178 14.66 16.32 8.46
C VAL A 178 13.81 17.54 8.81
N ALA A 179 13.19 17.58 9.99
CA ALA A 179 12.39 18.72 10.45
C ALA A 179 13.21 20.02 10.64
N LYS A 180 14.54 19.91 10.80
CA LYS A 180 15.46 21.04 11.01
C LYS A 180 16.08 21.57 9.72
N MET A 181 15.87 20.90 8.59
CA MET A 181 16.43 21.32 7.31
C MET A 181 16.03 22.76 6.98
N GLY A 182 17.04 23.58 6.68
CA GLY A 182 16.89 24.99 6.36
C GLY A 182 16.63 25.27 4.88
N GLU A 183 16.35 26.53 4.57
CA GLU A 183 16.09 26.98 3.19
C GLU A 183 17.22 26.64 2.22
N LYS A 184 18.47 26.78 2.65
CA LYS A 184 19.63 26.46 1.80
C LYS A 184 19.63 24.99 1.38
N GLU A 185 19.48 24.06 2.34
CA GLU A 185 19.46 22.63 2.07
C GLU A 185 18.29 22.24 1.16
N ILE A 186 17.11 22.83 1.41
CA ILE A 186 15.93 22.62 0.57
C ILE A 186 16.20 23.02 -0.89
N MET A 187 16.81 24.18 -1.11
CA MET A 187 17.12 24.68 -2.46
C MET A 187 18.22 23.87 -3.14
N ASP A 188 19.24 23.45 -2.41
CA ASP A 188 20.32 22.60 -2.90
C ASP A 188 19.76 21.23 -3.36
N MET A 189 18.88 20.63 -2.57
CA MET A 189 18.21 19.37 -2.93
C MET A 189 17.29 19.53 -4.15
N ALA A 190 16.51 20.61 -4.21
CA ALA A 190 15.61 20.87 -5.35
C ALA A 190 16.37 21.11 -6.66
N SER A 191 17.61 21.60 -6.57
CA SER A 191 18.48 21.83 -7.72
C SER A 191 19.26 20.57 -8.15
N ASN A 192 19.26 19.52 -7.33
CA ASN A 192 19.96 18.28 -7.62
C ASN A 192 19.21 17.44 -8.67
N LYS A 193 19.78 17.37 -9.88
CA LYS A 193 19.22 16.61 -11.01
C LYS A 193 19.15 15.11 -10.78
N GLU A 194 20.01 14.55 -9.93
CA GLU A 194 20.01 13.11 -9.61
C GLU A 194 18.82 12.73 -8.73
N LEU A 195 18.46 13.60 -7.77
CA LEU A 195 17.24 13.42 -6.97
C LEU A 195 15.98 13.56 -7.84
N ASN A 196 16.00 14.50 -8.79
CA ASN A 196 14.88 14.81 -9.67
C ASN A 196 13.58 14.96 -8.88
N ILE A 197 13.61 15.86 -7.90
CA ILE A 197 12.52 16.14 -6.96
C ILE A 197 12.23 17.63 -6.97
N THR A 198 10.94 18.00 -6.98
CA THR A 198 10.55 19.42 -7.01
C THR A 198 10.77 20.07 -5.65
N GLU A 199 11.03 21.38 -5.63
CA GLU A 199 11.15 22.15 -4.38
C GLU A 199 9.91 21.98 -3.49
N SER A 200 8.71 22.01 -4.07
CA SER A 200 7.46 21.82 -3.33
C SER A 200 7.36 20.44 -2.65
N ARG A 201 7.99 19.43 -3.25
CA ARG A 201 8.08 18.08 -2.67
C ARG A 201 9.11 18.02 -1.55
N VAL A 202 10.28 18.63 -1.71
CA VAL A 202 11.29 18.70 -0.62
C VAL A 202 10.68 19.40 0.59
N ARG A 203 10.05 20.57 0.39
CA ARG A 203 9.35 21.30 1.46
C ARG A 203 8.25 20.47 2.11
N CYS A 204 7.47 19.73 1.33
CA CYS A 204 6.46 18.82 1.87
C CYS A 204 7.06 17.78 2.82
N ILE A 205 8.18 17.17 2.44
CA ILE A 205 8.82 16.13 3.26
C ILE A 205 9.33 16.74 4.58
N VAL A 206 9.95 17.93 4.52
CA VAL A 206 10.36 18.69 5.71
C VAL A 206 9.18 19.08 6.61
N ASP A 207 8.07 19.56 6.04
CA ASP A 207 6.87 19.91 6.80
C ASP A 207 6.23 18.68 7.46
N ASN A 208 6.20 17.55 6.75
CA ASN A 208 5.69 16.29 7.28
C ASN A 208 6.58 15.78 8.43
N ALA A 209 7.91 15.91 8.34
CA ALA A 209 8.83 15.57 9.42
C ALA A 209 8.56 16.38 10.70
N LYS A 210 8.27 17.68 10.55
CA LYS A 210 7.86 18.54 11.67
C LYS A 210 6.55 18.04 12.30
N CYS A 211 5.60 17.60 11.49
CA CYS A 211 4.32 17.06 11.99
C CYS A 211 4.52 15.72 12.71
N ILE A 212 5.37 14.83 12.18
CA ILE A 212 5.75 13.57 12.81
C ILE A 212 6.41 13.82 14.17
N THR A 213 7.34 14.77 14.25
CA THR A 213 8.00 15.14 15.50
C THR A 213 7.00 15.62 16.57
N LYS A 214 5.93 16.33 16.16
CA LYS A 214 4.85 16.73 17.09
C LYS A 214 4.03 15.52 17.53
N ILE A 215 3.65 14.64 16.60
CA ILE A 215 2.94 13.39 16.91
C ILE A 215 3.73 12.54 17.90
N ALA A 216 5.05 12.40 17.70
CA ALA A 216 5.89 11.61 18.60
C ALA A 216 5.86 12.15 20.05
N ARG A 217 5.70 13.47 20.25
CA ARG A 217 5.53 14.06 21.59
C ARG A 217 4.16 13.77 22.21
N GLU A 218 3.12 13.65 21.38
CA GLU A 218 1.74 13.41 21.82
C GLU A 218 1.43 11.92 22.05
N TYR A 219 1.93 11.05 21.17
CA TYR A 219 1.61 9.61 21.10
C TYR A 219 2.80 8.70 21.44
N GLY A 220 3.96 9.29 21.79
CA GLY A 220 5.22 8.58 22.03
C GLY A 220 5.97 8.23 20.75
N SER A 221 5.28 7.85 19.67
CA SER A 221 5.89 7.58 18.35
C SER A 221 4.89 7.74 17.20
N PHE A 222 5.39 7.92 15.97
CA PHE A 222 4.55 7.95 14.77
C PHE A 222 3.89 6.59 14.51
N SER A 223 4.63 5.52 14.75
CA SER A 223 4.15 4.14 14.70
C SER A 223 2.96 3.92 15.64
N SER A 224 3.06 4.36 16.90
CA SER A 224 1.97 4.21 17.87
C SER A 224 0.71 4.94 17.41
N TYR A 225 0.86 6.15 16.87
CA TYR A 225 -0.22 6.96 16.32
C TYR A 225 -0.87 6.33 15.08
N ILE A 226 -0.09 5.90 14.10
CA ILE A 226 -0.64 5.44 12.83
C ILE A 226 -1.31 4.06 12.98
N TRP A 227 -0.70 3.16 13.77
CA TRP A 227 -1.24 1.83 14.01
C TRP A 227 -2.45 1.83 14.94
N GLU A 228 -2.63 2.84 15.78
CA GLU A 228 -3.84 3.03 16.60
C GLU A 228 -5.11 3.04 15.74
N TYR A 229 -5.04 3.59 14.53
CA TYR A 229 -6.17 3.58 13.62
C TYR A 229 -6.69 2.16 13.39
N VAL A 230 -5.83 1.17 13.19
CA VAL A 230 -6.27 -0.22 12.96
C VAL A 230 -6.30 -1.04 14.25
N ASN A 231 -6.38 -0.39 15.42
CA ASN A 231 -6.30 -1.05 16.73
C ASN A 231 -5.08 -1.99 16.83
N TYR A 232 -3.96 -1.56 16.25
CA TYR A 232 -2.70 -2.31 16.22
C TYR A 232 -2.77 -3.69 15.54
N LYS A 233 -3.81 -3.92 14.72
CA LYS A 233 -3.99 -5.17 13.97
C LYS A 233 -4.10 -4.87 12.48
N PRO A 234 -3.18 -5.35 11.64
CA PRO A 234 -3.30 -5.19 10.19
C PRO A 234 -4.63 -5.71 9.66
N MET A 235 -5.16 -5.05 8.63
CA MET A 235 -6.36 -5.49 7.93
C MET A 235 -5.98 -6.54 6.89
N ILE A 236 -6.45 -7.77 7.06
CA ILE A 236 -6.18 -8.86 6.12
C ILE A 236 -7.32 -8.94 5.10
N ASN A 237 -7.03 -8.58 3.85
CA ASN A 237 -7.99 -8.74 2.75
C ASN A 237 -7.75 -10.06 2.01
N LYS A 238 -8.78 -10.55 1.30
CA LYS A 238 -8.73 -11.83 0.55
C LYS A 238 -9.03 -11.63 -0.92
N PHE A 239 -8.36 -10.66 -1.55
CA PHE A 239 -8.61 -10.33 -2.95
C PHE A 239 -8.13 -11.45 -3.87
N ARG A 240 -9.03 -11.98 -4.71
CA ARG A 240 -8.69 -12.95 -5.77
C ARG A 240 -8.32 -12.30 -7.09
N HIS A 241 -8.73 -11.06 -7.31
CA HIS A 241 -8.56 -10.36 -8.57
C HIS A 241 -8.07 -8.94 -8.35
N PRO A 242 -7.12 -8.44 -9.17
CA PRO A 242 -6.58 -7.08 -9.04
C PRO A 242 -7.64 -5.98 -9.04
N ARG A 243 -8.70 -6.16 -9.84
CA ARG A 243 -9.82 -5.21 -9.95
C ARG A 243 -10.63 -5.03 -8.67
N ASN A 244 -10.49 -5.96 -7.73
CA ASN A 244 -11.17 -5.88 -6.44
C ASN A 244 -10.36 -5.10 -5.40
N VAL A 245 -9.06 -4.89 -5.64
CA VAL A 245 -8.21 -4.06 -4.77
C VAL A 245 -8.61 -2.60 -4.98
N PRO A 246 -9.18 -1.92 -3.97
CA PRO A 246 -9.66 -0.56 -4.16
C PRO A 246 -8.48 0.42 -4.24
N LEU A 247 -8.70 1.61 -4.81
CA LEU A 247 -7.69 2.68 -4.78
C LEU A 247 -7.61 3.37 -3.40
N ARG A 248 -8.67 3.28 -2.60
CA ARG A 248 -8.78 3.83 -1.25
C ARG A 248 -9.90 3.13 -0.50
N ASN A 249 -9.84 3.16 0.83
CA ASN A 249 -10.90 2.65 1.69
C ASN A 249 -11.30 3.69 2.76
N PRO A 250 -12.41 3.47 3.51
CA PRO A 250 -12.85 4.40 4.54
C PRO A 250 -11.78 4.69 5.62
N LYS A 251 -10.91 3.72 5.89
CA LYS A 251 -9.82 3.88 6.86
C LYS A 251 -8.76 4.87 6.38
N ALA A 252 -8.34 4.74 5.12
CA ALA A 252 -7.42 5.67 4.48
C ALA A 252 -8.00 7.08 4.38
N GLU A 253 -9.32 7.21 4.16
CA GLU A 253 -10.00 8.51 4.18
C GLU A 253 -9.96 9.15 5.57
N ALA A 254 -10.20 8.39 6.63
CA ALA A 254 -10.12 8.87 8.00
C ALA A 254 -8.70 9.32 8.38
N ILE A 255 -7.70 8.48 8.09
CA ILE A 255 -6.28 8.79 8.34
C ILE A 255 -5.86 10.03 7.55
N SER A 256 -6.18 10.08 6.25
CA SER A 256 -5.87 11.22 5.39
C SER A 256 -6.45 12.53 5.94
N LYS A 257 -7.73 12.52 6.36
CA LYS A 257 -8.38 13.70 6.94
C LYS A 257 -7.71 14.16 8.24
N ASP A 258 -7.21 13.24 9.06
CA ASP A 258 -6.51 13.59 10.29
C ASP A 258 -5.10 14.13 10.02
N LEU A 259 -4.33 13.46 9.17
CA LEU A 259 -3.01 13.93 8.77
C LEU A 259 -3.07 15.34 8.16
N LEU A 260 -4.04 15.60 7.28
CA LEU A 260 -4.26 16.95 6.73
C LEU A 260 -4.59 17.98 7.82
N ARG A 261 -5.43 17.63 8.81
CA ARG A 261 -5.75 18.51 9.94
C ARG A 261 -4.52 18.81 10.81
N ARG A 262 -3.58 17.86 10.91
CA ARG A 262 -2.32 18.02 11.63
C ARG A 262 -1.24 18.80 10.86
N GLY A 263 -1.52 19.17 9.61
CA GLY A 263 -0.63 19.98 8.77
C GLY A 263 0.24 19.16 7.82
N PHE A 264 0.05 17.84 7.71
CA PHE A 264 0.72 17.07 6.68
C PHE A 264 0.28 17.52 5.29
N ARG A 265 1.19 17.42 4.33
CA ARG A 265 0.99 17.79 2.93
C ARG A 265 1.10 16.54 2.05
N PHE A 266 0.39 16.57 0.92
CA PHE A 266 0.37 15.49 -0.08
C PHE A 266 -0.07 14.11 0.44
N VAL A 267 -0.89 14.07 1.49
CA VAL A 267 -1.42 12.86 2.13
C VAL A 267 -2.89 12.62 1.78
N GLY A 268 -3.23 12.66 0.49
CA GLY A 268 -4.60 12.37 0.03
C GLY A 268 -5.02 10.90 0.26
N PRO A 269 -6.31 10.55 0.27
CA PRO A 269 -6.76 9.19 0.65
C PRO A 269 -6.16 8.05 -0.18
N VAL A 270 -5.91 8.28 -1.47
CA VAL A 270 -5.28 7.28 -2.35
C VAL A 270 -3.80 7.09 -2.02
N ILE A 271 -3.09 8.18 -1.68
CA ILE A 271 -1.70 8.15 -1.23
C ILE A 271 -1.60 7.43 0.12
N VAL A 272 -2.48 7.77 1.05
CA VAL A 272 -2.54 7.13 2.37
C VAL A 272 -2.86 5.65 2.23
N TYR A 273 -3.76 5.25 1.33
CA TYR A 273 -4.03 3.83 1.12
C TYR A 273 -2.82 3.09 0.53
N SER A 274 -2.11 3.70 -0.42
CA SER A 274 -0.86 3.13 -0.95
C SER A 274 0.22 3.00 0.13
N PHE A 275 0.32 3.99 1.02
CA PHE A 275 1.18 3.93 2.20
C PHE A 275 0.78 2.79 3.14
N MET A 276 -0.51 2.66 3.47
CA MET A 276 -1.03 1.56 4.31
C MET A 276 -0.69 0.18 3.73
N GLN A 277 -0.76 0.03 2.41
CA GLN A 277 -0.36 -1.19 1.71
C GLN A 277 1.16 -1.43 1.81
N ALA A 278 1.95 -0.38 1.58
CA ALA A 278 3.40 -0.48 1.61
C ALA A 278 3.94 -0.88 2.99
N ILE A 279 3.36 -0.37 4.08
CA ILE A 279 3.79 -0.64 5.46
C ILE A 279 3.15 -1.90 6.07
N GLY A 280 2.38 -2.66 5.30
CA GLY A 280 1.68 -3.85 5.80
C GLY A 280 0.56 -3.57 6.82
N MET A 281 0.03 -2.34 6.87
CA MET A 281 -1.18 -2.04 7.63
C MET A 281 -2.43 -2.67 6.99
N THR A 282 -2.39 -2.87 5.68
CA THR A 282 -3.36 -3.68 4.95
C THR A 282 -2.61 -4.73 4.12
N ILE A 283 -3.04 -5.98 4.23
CA ILE A 283 -2.48 -7.10 3.48
C ILE A 283 -3.32 -7.27 2.22
N ASP A 284 -2.86 -6.64 1.15
CA ASP A 284 -3.56 -6.57 -0.13
C ASP A 284 -2.90 -7.43 -1.23
N HIS A 285 -1.92 -8.25 -0.86
CA HIS A 285 -1.45 -9.32 -1.74
C HIS A 285 -2.65 -10.15 -2.19
N LEU A 286 -2.68 -10.53 -3.46
CA LEU A 286 -3.71 -11.45 -3.95
C LEU A 286 -3.53 -12.81 -3.30
N VAL A 287 -4.63 -13.52 -3.06
CA VAL A 287 -4.58 -14.80 -2.32
C VAL A 287 -3.73 -15.88 -3.01
N ASP A 288 -3.48 -15.76 -4.32
CA ASP A 288 -2.64 -16.65 -5.11
C ASP A 288 -1.18 -16.18 -5.22
N CYS A 289 -0.84 -15.01 -4.65
CA CYS A 289 0.53 -14.54 -4.55
C CYS A 289 1.28 -15.31 -3.46
N PHE A 290 2.52 -15.72 -3.75
CA PHE A 290 3.38 -16.43 -2.80
C PHE A 290 3.59 -15.69 -1.47
N ARG A 291 3.60 -14.34 -1.51
CA ARG A 291 3.76 -13.49 -0.32
C ARG A 291 2.51 -13.35 0.54
N TYR A 292 1.34 -13.72 0.04
CA TYR A 292 0.08 -13.53 0.76
C TYR A 292 0.10 -14.22 2.13
N ARG A 293 0.42 -15.52 2.15
CA ARG A 293 0.45 -16.31 3.38
C ARG A 293 1.52 -15.81 4.36
N ASP A 294 2.70 -15.46 3.84
CA ASP A 294 3.80 -14.93 4.66
C ASP A 294 3.40 -13.61 5.34
N CYS A 295 2.83 -12.67 4.58
CA CYS A 295 2.43 -11.37 5.12
C CYS A 295 1.26 -11.51 6.11
N VAL A 296 0.32 -12.44 5.88
CA VAL A 296 -0.73 -12.78 6.84
C VAL A 296 -0.12 -13.31 8.15
N ASN A 297 0.80 -14.27 8.07
CA ASN A 297 1.46 -14.82 9.26
C ASN A 297 2.24 -13.76 10.05
N LEU A 298 2.85 -12.79 9.35
CA LEU A 298 3.52 -11.66 9.99
C LEU A 298 2.53 -10.70 10.65
N ALA A 299 1.39 -10.46 9.99
CA ALA A 299 0.33 -9.58 10.48
C ALA A 299 -0.42 -10.11 11.71
N GLU A 300 -0.50 -11.44 11.85
CA GLU A 300 -1.15 -12.09 13.01
C GLU A 300 -0.26 -12.09 14.26
N ARG A 301 1.03 -11.72 14.14
CA ARG A 301 1.90 -11.61 15.30
C ARG A 301 1.43 -10.48 16.21
N PRO A 302 1.57 -10.64 17.55
CA PRO A 302 1.26 -9.57 18.48
C PRO A 302 2.02 -8.29 18.12
N TRP A 303 1.31 -7.17 18.19
CA TRP A 303 1.92 -5.86 18.02
C TRP A 303 2.94 -5.62 19.13
N ARG A 304 4.14 -5.17 18.73
CA ARG A 304 5.36 -5.06 19.54
C ARG A 304 5.88 -6.40 20.08
N HIS A 305 6.79 -7.00 19.33
CA HIS A 305 8.10 -7.19 19.95
C HIS A 305 8.72 -5.79 20.06
N VAL A 306 8.75 -5.30 21.29
CA VAL A 306 9.52 -4.14 21.75
C VAL A 306 11.00 -4.39 21.50
#